data_AF-A0A1B0A3S2-F1
#
_entry.id   AF-A0A1B0A3S2-F1
#
_cell.length_a   1.000
_cell.length_b   1.000
_cell.length_c   1.000
_cell.angle_alpha   90.00
_cell.angle_beta   90.00
_cell.angle_gamma   90.00
#
_symmetry.space_group_name_H-M   'P 1'
#
loop_
_entity.id
_entity.type
_entity.pdbx_description
1 polymer ?
#
loop_
_entity_poly.entity_id
_entity_poly.type
_entity_poly.pdbx_seq_one_letter_code
_entity_poly.pdbx_strand_id
1 'polypeptide(L)'
;MENLDENSQEYIVERVEGKRIVNGCVQYLLKWAGYDSSANTWEPVENLNCPGLVARFEETAFENEFLDEMEAESESREGLEPLKILGLTLIQKRLIFLMQWKDDRGLSFLTAEEAYSKYPQIVIKFYEGRVVWDSDEEDDDA
;
A
#
# COMPACT_ATOMS: atom_id res chain seq x y z
N MET A 1 31.69 -29.34 15.95
CA MET A 1 31.74 -29.55 14.49
C MET A 1 30.30 -29.49 14.04
N GLU A 2 29.89 -28.39 13.44
CA GLU A 2 28.53 -28.19 12.97
C GLU A 2 28.29 -29.15 11.79
N ASN A 3 27.32 -30.05 11.93
CA ASN A 3 26.78 -30.79 10.80
C ASN A 3 25.94 -29.78 10.01
N LEU A 4 26.56 -29.11 9.04
CA LEU A 4 25.84 -28.49 7.95
C LEU A 4 25.35 -29.64 7.08
N ASP A 5 24.05 -29.85 7.02
CA ASP A 5 23.44 -30.80 6.08
C ASP A 5 24.00 -30.51 4.69
N GLU A 6 24.79 -31.43 4.14
CA GLU A 6 25.55 -31.28 2.87
C GLU A 6 24.64 -31.08 1.62
N ASN A 7 23.34 -30.88 1.81
CA ASN A 7 22.33 -30.75 0.75
C ASN A 7 21.51 -29.45 0.82
N SER A 8 21.87 -28.49 1.69
CA SER A 8 21.23 -27.16 1.68
C SER A 8 21.79 -26.32 0.53
N GLN A 9 21.09 -26.31 -0.60
CA GLN A 9 21.47 -25.50 -1.76
C GLN A 9 20.77 -24.13 -1.71
N GLU A 10 21.56 -23.07 -1.74
CA GLU A 10 21.06 -21.69 -1.82
C GLU A 10 20.79 -21.30 -3.28
N TYR A 11 19.68 -20.62 -3.52
CA TYR A 11 19.27 -20.13 -4.83
C TYR A 11 18.86 -18.66 -4.76
N ILE A 12 19.03 -17.93 -5.86
CA ILE A 12 18.66 -16.52 -5.94
C ILE A 12 17.16 -16.41 -6.21
N VAL A 13 16.46 -15.71 -5.31
CA VAL A 13 15.05 -15.35 -5.48
C VAL A 13 14.94 -14.16 -6.43
N GLU A 14 14.18 -14.32 -7.51
CA GLU A 14 13.85 -13.25 -8.45
C GLU A 14 12.66 -12.42 -7.96
N ARG A 15 11.59 -13.10 -7.49
CA ARG A 15 10.34 -12.49 -7.03
C ARG A 15 9.56 -13.43 -6.11
N VAL A 16 8.72 -12.87 -5.24
CA VAL A 16 7.68 -13.59 -4.49
C VAL A 16 6.37 -13.50 -5.27
N GLU A 17 5.74 -14.64 -5.59
CA GLU A 17 4.52 -14.71 -6.40
C GLU A 17 3.26 -15.08 -5.62
N GLY A 18 3.41 -15.53 -4.38
CA GLY A 18 2.27 -15.94 -3.58
C GLY A 18 2.62 -16.18 -2.12
N LYS A 19 1.59 -16.18 -1.28
CA LYS A 19 1.66 -16.48 0.15
C LYS A 19 0.56 -17.47 0.50
N ARG A 20 0.85 -18.38 1.42
CA ARG A 20 -0.16 -19.25 2.04
C ARG A 20 0.24 -19.59 3.47
N ILE A 21 -0.73 -20.06 4.25
CA ILE A 21 -0.51 -20.59 5.59
C ILE A 21 -0.88 -22.07 5.58
N VAL A 22 0.09 -22.94 5.90
CA VAL A 22 -0.12 -24.39 5.97
C VAL A 22 0.37 -24.87 7.34
N ASN A 23 -0.53 -25.49 8.11
CA ASN A 23 -0.24 -25.96 9.47
C ASN A 23 0.33 -24.87 10.40
N GLY A 24 -0.11 -23.62 10.23
CA GLY A 24 0.38 -22.47 11.00
C GLY A 24 1.70 -21.88 10.50
N CYS A 25 2.37 -22.50 9.53
CA CYS A 25 3.59 -21.99 8.93
C CYS A 25 3.27 -21.13 7.70
N VAL A 26 3.87 -19.94 7.64
CA VAL A 26 3.80 -19.08 6.45
C VAL A 26 4.75 -19.64 5.39
N GLN A 27 4.25 -19.81 4.18
CA GLN A 27 5.04 -20.19 3.02
C GLN A 27 4.87 -19.16 1.91
N TYR A 28 5.95 -18.93 1.17
CA TYR A 28 5.97 -18.05 0.00
C TYR A 28 6.27 -18.84 -1.26
N LEU A 29 5.55 -18.56 -2.34
CA LEU A 29 5.83 -19.10 -3.67
C LEU A 29 6.94 -18.27 -4.29
N LEU A 30 8.11 -18.86 -4.50
CA LEU A 30 9.28 -18.16 -4.99
C LEU A 30 9.46 -18.39 -6.50
N LYS A 31 9.64 -17.29 -7.23
CA LYS A 31 10.18 -17.30 -8.58
C LYS A 31 11.70 -17.30 -8.50
N TRP A 32 12.32 -18.38 -8.95
CA TRP A 32 13.78 -18.54 -8.93
C TRP A 32 14.43 -17.88 -10.15
N ALA A 33 15.54 -17.17 -9.93
CA ALA A 33 16.26 -16.49 -11.00
C ALA A 33 16.89 -17.50 -11.98
N GLY A 34 16.64 -17.32 -13.28
CA GLY A 34 17.17 -18.20 -14.33
C GLY A 34 16.39 -19.50 -14.55
N TYR A 35 15.31 -19.71 -13.79
CA TYR A 35 14.40 -20.86 -13.97
C TYR A 35 13.03 -20.39 -14.50
N ASP A 36 12.30 -21.29 -15.13
CA ASP A 36 10.92 -21.04 -15.56
C ASP A 36 9.94 -21.07 -14.35
N SER A 37 8.76 -20.45 -14.48
CA SER A 37 7.76 -20.44 -13.41
C SER A 37 7.24 -21.83 -13.03
N SER A 38 7.37 -22.82 -13.92
CA SER A 38 7.13 -24.23 -13.59
C SER A 38 8.04 -24.80 -12.50
N ALA A 39 9.20 -24.16 -12.25
CA ALA A 39 10.11 -24.53 -11.17
C ALA A 39 9.83 -23.79 -9.85
N ASN A 40 8.80 -22.95 -9.78
CA ASN A 40 8.46 -22.22 -8.56
C ASN A 40 8.11 -23.20 -7.43
N THR A 41 8.61 -22.92 -6.23
CA THR A 41 8.38 -23.75 -5.04
C THR A 41 7.84 -22.92 -3.89
N TRP A 42 7.11 -23.58 -2.99
CA TRP A 42 6.61 -23.01 -1.75
C TRP A 42 7.65 -23.21 -0.65
N GLU A 43 8.34 -22.14 -0.27
CA GLU A 43 9.35 -22.18 0.77
C GLU A 43 8.80 -21.60 2.08
N PRO A 44 9.07 -22.25 3.23
CA PRO A 44 8.69 -21.72 4.54
C PRO A 44 9.47 -20.43 4.83
N VAL A 45 8.85 -19.48 5.54
CA VAL A 45 9.45 -18.17 5.83
C VAL A 45 10.83 -18.28 6.51
N GLU A 46 11.03 -19.33 7.30
CA GLU A 46 12.30 -19.63 7.97
C GLU A 46 13.45 -19.94 6.99
N ASN A 47 13.13 -20.36 5.76
CA ASN A 47 14.12 -20.63 4.70
C ASN A 47 14.46 -19.38 3.86
N LEU A 48 13.77 -18.25 4.04
CA LEU A 48 13.96 -17.06 3.21
C LEU A 48 14.98 -16.11 3.82
N ASN A 49 15.93 -15.66 2.99
CA ASN A 49 16.86 -14.58 3.30
C ASN A 49 16.72 -13.40 2.33
N CYS A 50 15.48 -13.01 2.01
CA CYS A 50 15.16 -11.94 1.07
C CYS A 50 14.08 -10.96 1.61
N PRO A 51 14.30 -10.34 2.78
CA PRO A 51 13.28 -9.54 3.47
C PRO A 51 12.73 -8.39 2.61
N GLY A 52 13.54 -7.80 1.72
CA GLY A 52 13.07 -6.74 0.82
C GLY A 52 12.08 -7.21 -0.25
N LEU A 53 12.20 -8.44 -0.75
CA LEU A 53 11.25 -8.98 -1.73
C LEU A 53 9.93 -9.38 -1.05
N VAL A 54 10.03 -9.96 0.15
CA VAL A 54 8.85 -10.28 0.97
C VAL A 54 8.12 -8.99 1.36
N ALA A 55 8.82 -7.98 1.85
CA ALA A 55 8.21 -6.70 2.24
C ALA A 55 7.42 -6.07 1.08
N ARG A 56 8.00 -6.02 -0.13
CA ARG A 56 7.32 -5.48 -1.32
C ARG A 56 6.07 -6.29 -1.70
N PHE A 57 6.16 -7.62 -1.61
CA PHE A 57 5.01 -8.48 -1.89
C PHE A 57 3.87 -8.25 -0.89
N GLU A 58 4.18 -8.21 0.41
CA GLU A 58 3.20 -7.97 1.47
C GLU A 58 2.61 -6.56 1.39
N GLU A 59 3.43 -5.56 1.08
CA GLU A 59 2.98 -4.17 0.84
C GLU A 59 1.98 -4.13 -0.31
N THR A 60 2.30 -4.75 -1.46
CA THR A 60 1.38 -4.79 -2.60
C THR A 60 0.10 -5.57 -2.29
N ALA A 61 0.19 -6.68 -1.55
CA ALA A 61 -0.97 -7.45 -1.12
C ALA A 61 -1.89 -6.63 -0.21
N PHE A 62 -1.31 -5.95 0.79
CA PHE A 62 -2.04 -5.04 1.67
C PHE A 62 -2.69 -3.88 0.90
N GLU A 63 -1.94 -3.24 0.00
CA GLU A 63 -2.48 -2.15 -0.83
C GLU A 63 -3.68 -2.61 -1.68
N ASN A 64 -3.63 -3.81 -2.25
CA ASN A 64 -4.76 -4.36 -3.01
C ASN A 64 -5.97 -4.64 -2.11
N GLU A 65 -5.77 -5.32 -0.98
CA GLU A 65 -6.85 -5.60 -0.02
C GLU A 65 -7.51 -4.31 0.49
N PHE A 66 -6.70 -3.29 0.77
CA PHE A 66 -7.19 -1.97 1.18
C PHE A 66 -8.02 -1.28 0.09
N LEU A 67 -7.59 -1.34 -1.17
CA LEU A 67 -8.32 -0.75 -2.30
C LEU A 67 -9.64 -1.48 -2.54
N ASP A 68 -9.65 -2.81 -2.48
CA ASP A 68 -10.86 -3.63 -2.66
C ASP A 68 -11.91 -3.33 -1.57
N GLU A 69 -11.49 -3.23 -0.30
CA GLU A 69 -12.37 -2.86 0.81
C GLU A 69 -12.93 -1.44 0.62
N MET A 70 -12.09 -0.48 0.24
CA MET A 70 -12.51 0.90 -0.02
C MET A 70 -13.54 0.99 -1.15
N GLU A 71 -13.33 0.28 -2.27
CA GLU A 71 -14.27 0.25 -3.39
C GLU A 71 -15.63 -0.33 -2.96
N ALA A 72 -15.63 -1.43 -2.18
CA ALA A 72 -16.85 -2.02 -1.63
C ALA A 72 -17.61 -1.06 -0.70
N GLU A 73 -16.91 -0.24 0.07
CA GLU A 73 -17.55 0.75 0.93
C GLU A 73 -18.07 1.99 0.18
N SER A 74 -17.50 2.35 -0.98
CA SER A 74 -17.89 3.54 -1.75
C SER A 74 -19.37 3.49 -2.16
N GLU A 75 -19.85 2.31 -2.57
CA GLU A 75 -21.25 2.09 -2.99
C GLU A 75 -22.27 2.34 -1.85
N SER A 76 -21.85 2.19 -0.60
CA SER A 76 -22.72 2.37 0.58
C SER A 76 -22.89 3.84 1.02
N ARG A 77 -22.16 4.76 0.39
CA ARG A 77 -21.94 6.14 0.86
C ARG A 77 -22.59 7.21 -0.02
N GLU A 78 -23.45 6.84 -0.96
CA GLU A 78 -24.16 7.81 -1.78
C GLU A 78 -25.11 8.71 -0.94
N GLY A 79 -25.18 9.99 -1.32
CA GLY A 79 -26.05 10.97 -0.67
C GLY A 79 -25.50 11.57 0.64
N LEU A 80 -24.28 11.24 1.03
CA LEU A 80 -23.61 11.81 2.20
C LEU A 80 -23.16 13.26 2.00
N GLU A 81 -23.30 14.08 3.05
CA GLU A 81 -22.74 15.44 3.09
C GLU A 81 -21.31 15.46 3.65
N PRO A 82 -20.31 15.93 2.90
CA PRO A 82 -18.93 16.01 3.38
C PRO A 82 -18.77 17.13 4.41
N LEU A 83 -17.92 16.88 5.41
CA LEU A 83 -17.52 17.88 6.38
C LEU A 83 -16.11 18.41 6.08
N LYS A 84 -15.11 17.54 6.03
CA LYS A 84 -13.70 17.95 5.87
C LYS A 84 -12.83 16.76 5.45
N ILE A 85 -11.80 17.01 4.63
CA ILE A 85 -10.71 16.05 4.44
C ILE A 85 -9.69 16.23 5.58
N LEU A 86 -9.38 15.15 6.28
CA LEU A 86 -8.46 15.16 7.41
C LEU A 86 -7.01 14.91 6.98
N GLY A 87 -6.82 14.02 6.01
CA GLY A 87 -5.51 13.63 5.52
C GLY A 87 -5.58 13.01 4.13
N LEU A 88 -4.40 12.66 3.63
CA LEU A 88 -4.23 11.91 2.39
C LEU A 88 -3.22 10.80 2.61
N THR A 89 -3.33 9.76 1.79
CA THR A 89 -2.31 8.74 1.60
C THR A 89 -2.08 8.54 0.10
N LEU A 90 -0.96 7.91 -0.24
CA LEU A 90 -0.62 7.52 -1.60
C LEU A 90 -0.47 6.01 -1.64
N ILE A 91 -1.38 5.32 -2.34
CA ILE A 91 -1.41 3.86 -2.45
C ILE A 91 -1.43 3.49 -3.93
N GLN A 92 -0.50 2.66 -4.38
CA GLN A 92 -0.35 2.34 -5.81
C GLN A 92 -0.37 3.56 -6.75
N LYS A 93 0.26 4.67 -6.32
CA LYS A 93 0.28 5.96 -7.03
C LYS A 93 -1.09 6.63 -7.18
N ARG A 94 -2.12 6.17 -6.46
CA ARG A 94 -3.43 6.80 -6.35
C ARG A 94 -3.49 7.61 -5.06
N LEU A 95 -3.90 8.87 -5.19
CA LEU A 95 -4.17 9.72 -4.02
C LEU A 95 -5.51 9.32 -3.41
N ILE A 96 -5.50 9.05 -2.11
CA ILE A 96 -6.68 8.67 -1.35
C ILE A 96 -6.82 9.64 -0.18
N PHE A 97 -8.00 10.26 -0.06
CA PHE A 97 -8.35 11.18 1.01
C PHE A 97 -9.06 10.46 2.14
N LEU A 98 -8.73 10.84 3.37
CA LEU A 98 -9.54 10.51 4.55
C LEU A 98 -10.61 11.60 4.73
N MET A 99 -11.83 11.29 4.30
CA MET A 99 -13.01 12.14 4.40
C MET A 99 -13.72 11.97 5.74
N GLN A 100 -14.07 13.09 6.36
CA GLN A 100 -15.02 13.16 7.46
C GLN A 100 -16.37 13.62 6.93
N TRP A 101 -17.45 12.93 7.32
CA TRP A 101 -18.83 13.29 6.97
C TRP A 101 -19.49 14.14 8.06
N LYS A 102 -20.57 14.84 7.73
CA LYS A 102 -21.31 15.66 8.71
C LYS A 102 -22.17 14.85 9.67
N ASP A 103 -22.63 13.68 9.26
CA ASP A 103 -23.39 12.79 10.12
C ASP A 103 -22.45 11.96 11.01
N ASP A 104 -23.03 11.20 11.93
CA ASP A 104 -22.32 10.35 12.88
C ASP A 104 -21.72 9.08 12.23
N ARG A 105 -21.70 8.99 10.88
CA ARG A 105 -21.12 7.85 10.15
C ARG A 105 -19.59 7.80 10.18
N GLY A 106 -18.94 8.83 10.73
CA GLY A 106 -17.51 8.80 11.01
C GLY A 106 -16.62 9.16 9.82
N LEU A 107 -15.58 8.36 9.59
CA LEU A 107 -14.54 8.61 8.59
C LEU A 107 -14.62 7.60 7.44
N SER A 108 -14.18 8.01 6.26
CA SER A 108 -14.16 7.16 5.08
C SER A 108 -13.02 7.52 4.15
N PHE A 109 -12.56 6.56 3.37
CA PHE A 109 -11.61 6.83 2.30
C PHE A 109 -12.34 7.14 0.99
N LEU A 110 -11.79 8.09 0.24
CA LEU A 110 -12.22 8.43 -1.11
C LEU A 110 -11.00 8.56 -1.99
N THR A 111 -11.08 8.05 -3.22
CA THR A 111 -10.09 8.41 -4.23
C THR A 111 -10.13 9.93 -4.49
N ALA A 112 -9.00 10.48 -4.92
CA ALA A 112 -8.97 11.88 -5.33
C ALA A 112 -9.99 12.17 -6.44
N GLU A 113 -10.21 11.23 -7.35
CA GLU A 113 -11.19 11.31 -8.43
C GLU A 113 -12.62 11.47 -7.93
N GLU A 114 -13.05 10.63 -7.00
CA GLU A 114 -14.36 10.76 -6.38
C GLU A 114 -14.50 12.10 -5.64
N ALA A 115 -13.47 12.47 -4.88
CA ALA A 115 -13.51 13.67 -4.06
C ALA A 115 -13.57 14.96 -4.89
N TYR A 116 -12.75 15.12 -5.94
CA TYR A 116 -12.81 16.33 -6.77
C TYR A 116 -14.05 16.36 -7.67
N SER A 117 -14.56 15.19 -8.07
CA SER A 117 -15.74 15.13 -8.94
C SER A 117 -17.01 15.46 -8.17
N LYS A 118 -17.15 14.94 -6.94
CA LYS A 118 -18.35 15.13 -6.11
C LYS A 118 -18.26 16.37 -5.21
N TYR A 119 -17.08 16.67 -4.66
CA TYR A 119 -16.89 17.66 -3.60
C TYR A 119 -15.68 18.60 -3.82
N PRO A 120 -15.55 19.25 -4.99
CA PRO A 120 -14.36 20.02 -5.36
C PRO A 120 -14.01 21.13 -4.37
N GLN A 121 -15.01 21.79 -3.77
CA GLN A 121 -14.79 22.87 -2.79
C GLN A 121 -14.14 22.37 -1.49
N ILE A 122 -14.42 21.12 -1.10
CA ILE A 122 -13.78 20.51 0.07
C ILE A 122 -12.32 20.16 -0.24
N VAL A 123 -12.04 19.67 -1.44
CA VAL A 123 -10.68 19.38 -1.91
C VAL A 123 -9.84 20.65 -1.99
N ILE A 124 -10.38 21.73 -2.57
CA ILE A 124 -9.69 23.03 -2.64
C ILE A 124 -9.32 23.53 -1.25
N LYS A 125 -10.30 23.58 -0.33
CA LYS A 125 -10.07 24.01 1.06
C LYS A 125 -9.01 23.17 1.79
N PHE A 126 -8.95 21.87 1.49
CA PHE A 126 -7.94 20.99 2.07
C PHE A 126 -6.52 21.38 1.66
N TYR A 127 -6.32 21.72 0.39
CA TYR A 127 -5.03 22.14 -0.14
C TYR A 127 -4.70 23.59 0.23
N GLU A 128 -5.64 24.52 0.18
CA GLU A 128 -5.45 25.92 0.59
C GLU A 128 -4.85 26.03 2.00
N GLY A 129 -5.31 25.20 2.94
CA GLY A 129 -4.78 25.16 4.31
C GLY A 129 -3.40 24.50 4.46
N ARG A 130 -2.80 23.99 3.37
CA ARG A 130 -1.51 23.29 3.36
C ARG A 130 -0.49 23.90 2.39
N VAL A 131 -0.88 24.95 1.65
CA VAL A 131 0.06 25.66 0.79
C VAL A 131 1.08 26.36 1.68
N VAL A 132 2.34 25.94 1.56
CA VAL A 132 3.49 26.68 2.07
C VAL A 132 4.02 27.50 0.91
N TRP A 133 4.05 28.82 1.08
CA TRP A 133 4.71 29.71 0.14
C TRP A 133 6.14 29.88 0.62
N ASP A 134 7.12 29.43 -0.16
CA ASP A 134 8.51 29.86 0.05
C ASP A 134 8.53 31.37 -0.21
N SER A 135 8.59 32.15 0.86
CA SER A 135 9.00 33.54 0.76
C SER A 135 10.51 33.52 0.63
N ASP A 136 11.00 33.69 -0.60
CA ASP A 136 12.41 33.93 -0.90
C ASP A 136 12.89 35.14 -0.08
N GLU A 137 13.45 34.89 1.10
CA GLU A 137 14.37 35.80 1.76
C GLU A 137 15.79 35.27 1.52
N GLU A 138 16.32 35.51 0.31
CA GLU A 138 17.77 35.58 0.11
C GLU A 138 18.15 37.04 -0.14
N ASP A 139 18.43 37.70 0.98
CA ASP A 139 19.52 38.63 1.21
C ASP A 139 19.87 39.64 0.10
N ASP A 140 19.34 40.85 0.29
CA ASP A 140 20.01 42.11 -0.07
C ASP A 140 21.38 42.19 0.64
N ASP A 141 22.39 41.49 0.14
CA ASP A 141 23.79 41.82 0.45
C ASP A 141 24.24 42.96 -0.47
N ALA A 142 24.24 44.14 0.16
CA ALA A 142 24.65 45.45 -0.34
C ALA A 142 26.14 45.59 -0.70
#